data_AF-A0A1H4NUW6-F1
#
_entry.id   AF-A0A1H4NUW6-F1
#
_cell.length_a   1.000
_cell.length_b   1.000
_cell.length_c   1.000
_cell.angle_alpha   90.00
_cell.angle_beta   90.00
_cell.angle_gamma   90.00
#
_symmetry.space_group_name_H-M   'P 1'
#
loop_
_entity.id
_entity.type
_entity.pdbx_description
1 polymer ?
#
loop_
_entity_poly.entity_id
_entity_poly.type
_entity_poly.pdbx_seq_one_letter_code
_entity_poly.pdbx_strand_id
1 'polypeptide(L)'
;MTHVNASKLVPSAYQALIDLEGAVRAAAEKAELDPHIIDLVKIRASQLNGCAFCLRMHTREAIEKGESSDRLAVIAAWWESQYFSPEEQAALAIAERTTDMAASRHLPELDSSALTDEQVAVVVWVTVAINAWNRVAVSSHYPVHP
;
A
#
# COMPACT_ATOMS: atom_id res chain seq x y z
N MET A 1 -4.06 28.03 12.66
CA MET A 1 -5.40 27.42 12.55
C MET A 1 -5.27 25.97 12.96
N THR A 2 -6.17 25.45 13.79
CA THR A 2 -6.21 24.01 14.09
C THR A 2 -6.55 23.26 12.80
N HIS A 3 -5.74 22.26 12.47
CA HIS A 3 -5.98 21.43 11.30
C HIS A 3 -7.31 20.66 11.44
N VAL A 4 -8.06 20.55 10.34
CA VAL A 4 -9.29 19.76 10.30
C VAL A 4 -8.92 18.28 10.32
N ASN A 5 -9.53 17.50 11.22
CA ASN A 5 -9.39 16.05 11.23
C ASN A 5 -10.64 15.42 10.64
N ALA A 6 -10.57 14.97 9.38
CA ALA A 6 -11.73 14.45 8.65
C ALA A 6 -12.33 13.21 9.32
N SER A 7 -11.49 12.32 9.83
CA SER A 7 -11.90 11.09 10.51
C SER A 7 -12.71 11.34 11.79
N LYS A 8 -12.35 12.38 12.55
CA LYS A 8 -13.09 12.77 13.77
C LYS A 8 -14.43 13.44 13.44
N LEU A 9 -14.51 14.19 12.35
CA LEU A 9 -15.71 14.93 11.99
C LEU A 9 -16.72 14.07 11.20
N VAL A 10 -16.26 13.05 10.48
CA VAL A 10 -17.11 12.13 9.70
C VAL A 10 -16.80 10.68 10.09
N PRO A 11 -17.14 10.26 11.31
CA PRO A 11 -16.77 8.94 11.84
C PRO A 11 -17.38 7.77 11.06
N SER A 12 -18.55 7.94 10.44
CA SER A 12 -19.16 6.91 9.61
C SER A 12 -18.36 6.60 8.34
N ALA A 13 -17.78 7.62 7.71
CA ALA A 13 -16.90 7.43 6.55
C ALA A 13 -15.58 6.76 6.96
N TYR A 14 -15.05 7.12 8.14
CA TYR A 14 -13.89 6.45 8.71
C TYR A 14 -14.16 4.96 9.00
N GLN A 15 -15.33 4.64 9.55
CA GLN A 15 -15.75 3.25 9.78
C GLN A 15 -15.86 2.48 8.46
N ALA A 16 -16.45 3.06 7.42
CA ALA A 16 -16.53 2.41 6.11
C ALA A 16 -15.15 2.10 5.52
N LEU A 17 -14.15 2.95 5.78
CA LEU A 17 -12.76 2.69 5.36
C LEU A 17 -12.11 1.54 6.17
N ILE A 18 -12.45 1.40 7.46
CA ILE A 18 -12.05 0.24 8.27
C ILE A 18 -12.70 -1.04 7.73
N ASP A 19 -13.99 -0.98 7.39
CA ASP A 19 -14.72 -2.14 6.87
C ASP A 19 -14.17 -2.57 5.51
N LEU A 20 -13.79 -1.61 4.64
CA LEU A 20 -13.07 -1.86 3.40
C LEU A 20 -11.75 -2.59 3.66
N GLU A 21 -10.92 -2.11 4.59
CA GLU A 21 -9.66 -2.76 4.95
C GLU A 21 -9.89 -4.21 5.43
N GLY A 22 -10.94 -4.44 6.22
CA GLY A 22 -11.35 -5.77 6.67
C GLY A 22 -11.72 -6.69 5.51
N ALA A 23 -12.51 -6.21 4.56
CA ALA A 23 -12.91 -6.97 3.37
C ALA A 23 -11.72 -7.31 2.47
N VAL A 24 -10.80 -6.36 2.26
CA VAL A 24 -9.59 -6.56 1.45
C VAL A 24 -8.68 -7.61 2.08
N ARG A 25 -8.48 -7.56 3.40
CA ARG A 25 -7.70 -8.58 4.12
C ARG A 25 -8.30 -9.98 3.97
N ALA A 26 -9.62 -10.13 4.16
CA ALA A 26 -10.29 -11.42 3.98
C ALA A 26 -10.18 -11.93 2.53
N ALA A 27 -10.24 -11.03 1.55
CA ALA A 27 -10.02 -11.39 0.14
C ALA A 27 -8.57 -11.84 -0.12
N ALA A 28 -7.59 -11.19 0.50
CA ALA A 28 -6.18 -11.56 0.37
C ALA A 28 -5.89 -12.94 0.96
N GLU A 29 -6.45 -13.24 2.13
CA GLU A 29 -6.37 -14.58 2.74
C GLU A 29 -6.97 -15.65 1.81
N LYS A 30 -8.14 -15.37 1.22
CA LYS A 30 -8.80 -16.29 0.29
C LYS A 30 -8.01 -16.49 -1.01
N ALA A 31 -7.33 -15.45 -1.49
CA ALA A 31 -6.50 -15.51 -2.69
C ALA A 31 -5.09 -16.08 -2.43
N GLU A 32 -4.81 -16.52 -1.20
CA GLU A 32 -3.51 -17.02 -0.76
C GLU A 32 -2.36 -16.04 -1.11
N LEU A 33 -2.64 -14.74 -1.02
CA LEU A 33 -1.64 -13.71 -1.27
C LEU A 33 -0.69 -13.64 -0.09
N ASP A 34 0.62 -13.64 -0.36
CA ASP A 34 1.64 -13.50 0.67
C ASP A 34 1.43 -12.21 1.48
N PRO A 35 1.29 -12.30 2.82
CA PRO A 35 1.16 -11.12 3.68
C PRO A 35 2.30 -10.10 3.53
N HIS A 36 3.51 -10.53 3.17
CA HIS A 36 4.63 -9.64 2.89
C HIS A 36 4.38 -8.76 1.66
N ILE A 37 3.76 -9.30 0.60
CA ILE A 37 3.38 -8.51 -0.59
C ILE A 37 2.43 -7.37 -0.18
N ILE A 38 1.48 -7.65 0.71
CA ILE A 38 0.53 -6.63 1.20
C ILE A 38 1.28 -5.48 1.90
N ASP A 39 2.25 -5.81 2.75
CA ASP A 39 3.03 -4.81 3.47
C ASP A 39 3.91 -3.98 2.53
N LEU A 40 4.59 -4.63 1.56
CA LEU A 40 5.39 -3.95 0.54
C LEU A 40 4.57 -2.97 -0.29
N VAL A 41 3.38 -3.39 -0.75
CA VAL A 41 2.43 -2.53 -1.47
C VAL A 41 2.03 -1.33 -0.62
N LYS A 42 1.68 -1.56 0.66
CA LYS A 42 1.28 -0.49 1.58
C LYS A 42 2.40 0.52 1.83
N ILE A 43 3.63 0.03 2.03
CA ILE A 43 4.81 0.86 2.21
C ILE A 43 5.08 1.66 0.94
N ARG A 44 5.11 1.02 -0.23
CA ARG A 44 5.48 1.68 -1.49
C ARG A 44 4.47 2.75 -1.90
N ALA A 45 3.18 2.45 -1.82
CA ALA A 45 2.14 3.45 -2.07
C ALA A 45 2.23 4.63 -1.09
N SER A 46 2.54 4.35 0.18
CA SER A 46 2.72 5.40 1.20
C SER A 46 3.98 6.25 0.96
N GLN A 47 5.05 5.68 0.38
CA GLN A 47 6.24 6.44 -0.04
C GLN A 47 5.89 7.43 -1.14
N LEU A 48 5.19 6.96 -2.18
CA LEU A 48 4.77 7.79 -3.30
C LEU A 48 3.83 8.93 -2.87
N ASN A 49 2.92 8.65 -1.94
CA ASN A 49 1.98 9.64 -1.41
C ASN A 49 2.56 10.53 -0.28
N GLY A 50 3.78 10.26 0.20
CA GLY A 50 4.38 11.00 1.31
C GLY A 50 3.65 10.87 2.66
N CYS A 51 2.96 9.76 2.93
CA CYS A 51 2.25 9.56 4.20
C CYS A 51 3.20 9.06 5.31
N ALA A 52 3.83 9.97 6.06
CA ALA A 52 4.74 9.61 7.16
C ALA A 52 4.07 8.74 8.26
N PHE A 53 2.79 8.98 8.56
CA PHE A 53 2.04 8.16 9.53
C PHE A 53 1.94 6.70 9.06
N CYS A 54 1.51 6.51 7.81
CA CYS A 54 1.30 5.22 7.20
C CYS A 54 2.64 4.48 7.02
N LEU A 55 3.69 5.19 6.61
CA LEU A 55 5.04 4.65 6.52
C LEU A 55 5.54 4.11 7.85
N ARG A 56 5.45 4.90 8.93
CA ARG A 56 5.89 4.46 10.26
C ARG A 56 5.14 3.22 10.73
N MET A 57 3.82 3.18 10.53
CA MET A 57 2.97 2.07 10.95
C MET A 57 3.30 0.79 10.17
N HIS A 58 3.20 0.83 8.84
CA HIS A 58 3.38 -0.37 8.02
C HIS A 58 4.83 -0.85 7.96
N THR A 59 5.82 0.03 8.09
CA THR A 59 7.23 -0.38 8.21
C THR A 59 7.45 -1.18 9.50
N ARG A 60 6.84 -0.77 10.62
CA ARG A 60 6.94 -1.52 11.89
C ARG A 60 6.25 -2.87 11.80
N GLU A 61 5.05 -2.91 11.24
CA GLU A 61 4.30 -4.16 11.02
C GLU A 61 5.11 -5.14 10.13
N ALA A 62 5.74 -4.65 9.07
CA ALA A 62 6.58 -5.47 8.19
C ALA A 62 7.80 -6.03 8.93
N ILE A 63 8.49 -5.20 9.72
CA ILE A 63 9.65 -5.63 10.53
C ILE A 63 9.23 -6.69 11.57
N GLU A 64 8.08 -6.51 12.22
CA GLU A 64 7.53 -7.48 13.17
C GLU A 64 7.25 -8.84 12.52
N LYS A 65 6.93 -8.85 11.22
CA LYS A 65 6.74 -10.07 10.42
C LYS A 65 8.04 -10.61 9.83
N GLY A 66 9.19 -9.98 10.07
CA GLY A 66 10.50 -10.45 9.63
C GLY A 66 11.04 -9.81 8.35
N GLU A 67 10.44 -8.71 7.88
CA GLU A 67 11.00 -7.95 6.77
C GLU A 67 12.36 -7.33 7.14
N SER A 68 13.28 -7.29 6.18
CA SER A 68 14.65 -6.85 6.40
C SER A 68 14.82 -5.34 6.17
N SER A 69 15.76 -4.73 6.91
CA SER A 69 16.14 -3.33 6.70
C SER A 69 16.65 -3.06 5.29
N ASP A 70 17.36 -4.03 4.69
CA ASP A 70 17.94 -3.89 3.36
C ASP A 70 16.84 -3.79 2.31
N ARG A 71 15.84 -4.70 2.36
CA ARG A 71 14.68 -4.67 1.45
C ARG A 71 13.88 -3.39 1.61
N LEU A 72 13.63 -2.95 2.85
CA LEU A 72 12.93 -1.68 3.12
C LEU A 72 13.69 -0.46 2.61
N ALA A 73 15.02 -0.48 2.65
CA ALA A 73 15.85 0.62 2.15
C ALA A 73 15.81 0.74 0.63
N VAL A 74 15.69 -0.38 -0.09
CA VAL A 74 15.78 -0.43 -1.56
C VAL A 74 14.43 -0.56 -2.27
N ILE A 75 13.32 -0.75 -1.56
CA ILE A 75 11.97 -0.88 -2.15
C ILE A 75 11.59 0.29 -3.06
N ALA A 76 12.12 1.49 -2.83
CA ALA A 76 11.86 2.65 -3.69
C ALA A 76 12.48 2.54 -5.09
N ALA A 77 13.44 1.62 -5.27
CA ALA A 77 14.18 1.31 -6.49
C ALA A 77 14.09 -0.20 -6.80
N TRP A 78 12.96 -0.83 -6.48
CA TRP A 78 12.80 -2.29 -6.53
C TRP A 78 13.17 -2.93 -7.88
N TRP A 79 12.88 -2.24 -9.00
CA TRP A 79 13.01 -2.76 -10.37
C TRP A 79 14.45 -3.00 -10.82
N GLU A 80 15.43 -2.35 -10.19
CA GLU A 80 16.86 -2.53 -10.50
C GLU A 80 17.57 -3.45 -9.51
N SER A 81 16.83 -4.06 -8.58
CA SER A 81 17.36 -4.85 -7.49
C SER A 81 17.02 -6.35 -7.64
N GLN A 82 17.80 -7.20 -6.96
CA GLN A 82 17.56 -8.66 -6.92
C GLN A 82 16.83 -9.10 -5.64
N TYR A 83 16.36 -8.14 -4.84
CA TYR A 83 15.79 -8.42 -3.54
C TYR A 83 14.36 -8.97 -3.60
N PHE A 84 13.63 -8.68 -4.68
CA PHE A 84 12.20 -8.92 -4.78
C PHE A 84 11.87 -10.03 -5.77
N SER A 85 10.95 -10.93 -5.39
CA SER A 85 10.48 -12.03 -6.25
C SER A 85 9.67 -11.52 -7.44
N PRO A 86 9.44 -12.33 -8.49
CA PRO A 86 8.56 -11.96 -9.59
C PRO A 86 7.15 -11.53 -9.15
N GLU A 87 6.57 -12.22 -8.16
CA GLU A 87 5.26 -11.89 -7.59
C GLU A 87 5.28 -10.52 -6.88
N GLU A 88 6.31 -10.25 -6.09
CA GLU A 88 6.51 -8.97 -5.41
C GLU A 88 6.70 -7.83 -6.42
N GLN A 89 7.49 -8.05 -7.47
CA GLN A 89 7.71 -7.08 -8.54
C GLN A 89 6.42 -6.76 -9.29
N ALA A 90 5.63 -7.78 -9.65
CA ALA A 90 4.32 -7.61 -10.28
C ALA A 90 3.38 -6.79 -9.37
N ALA A 91 3.32 -7.11 -8.08
CA ALA A 91 2.49 -6.39 -7.13
C ALA A 91 2.92 -4.94 -6.92
N LEU A 92 4.23 -4.68 -6.82
CA LEU A 92 4.80 -3.33 -6.72
C LEU A 92 4.50 -2.51 -7.98
N ALA A 93 4.61 -3.10 -9.16
CA ALA A 93 4.29 -2.43 -10.41
C ALA A 93 2.80 -2.05 -10.50
N ILE A 94 1.88 -2.94 -10.09
CA ILE A 94 0.45 -2.63 -9.96
C ILE A 94 0.24 -1.49 -8.96
N ALA A 95 0.94 -1.54 -7.82
CA ALA A 95 0.81 -0.55 -6.76
C ALA A 95 1.23 0.85 -7.21
N GLU A 96 2.38 0.98 -7.88
CA GLU A 96 2.85 2.26 -8.40
C GLU A 96 1.89 2.84 -9.43
N ARG A 97 1.41 2.01 -10.37
CA ARG A 97 0.49 2.47 -11.42
C ARG A 97 -0.87 2.91 -10.90
N THR A 98 -1.39 2.17 -9.93
CA THR A 98 -2.66 2.50 -9.29
C THR A 98 -2.53 3.74 -8.41
N THR A 99 -1.35 3.98 -7.82
CA THR A 99 -1.09 5.15 -6.98
C THR A 99 -0.90 6.43 -7.81
N ASP A 100 -0.10 6.37 -8.88
CA ASP A 100 0.13 7.50 -9.80
C ASP A 100 -0.39 7.18 -11.21
N MET A 101 -1.70 7.19 -11.36
CA MET A 101 -2.37 6.95 -12.64
C MET A 101 -2.00 8.00 -13.70
N ALA A 102 -1.74 9.24 -13.27
CA ALA A 102 -1.44 10.33 -14.18
C ALA A 102 -0.08 10.12 -14.85
N ALA A 103 0.95 9.73 -14.09
CA ALA A 103 2.25 9.37 -14.64
C ALA A 103 2.20 8.07 -15.46
N SER A 104 1.34 7.12 -15.06
CA SER A 104 1.33 5.77 -15.61
C SER A 104 0.50 5.58 -16.89
N ARG A 105 -0.36 6.53 -17.24
CA ARG A 105 -1.34 6.41 -18.34
C ARG A 105 -0.76 6.12 -19.73
N HIS A 106 0.54 6.34 -19.94
CA HIS A 106 1.24 6.13 -21.22
C HIS A 106 2.18 4.92 -21.21
N LEU A 107 2.29 4.24 -20.07
CA LEU A 107 3.13 3.06 -19.97
C LEU A 107 2.47 1.87 -20.70
N PRO A 108 3.26 0.94 -21.28
CA PRO A 108 2.72 -0.29 -21.88
C PRO A 108 1.96 -1.11 -20.85
N GLU A 109 1.19 -2.13 -21.22
CA GLU A 109 0.53 -2.99 -20.21
C GLU A 109 1.52 -3.59 -19.20
N LEU A 110 1.06 -3.78 -17.96
CA LEU A 110 1.86 -4.44 -16.92
C LEU A 110 1.98 -5.93 -17.24
N ASP A 111 3.16 -6.49 -17.01
CA ASP A 111 3.29 -7.93 -16.85
C ASP A 111 2.92 -8.31 -15.41
N SER A 112 1.76 -8.93 -15.25
CA SER A 112 1.29 -9.48 -13.98
C SER A 112 1.27 -11.01 -13.97
N SER A 113 1.97 -11.67 -14.90
CA SER A 113 1.89 -13.12 -15.11
C SER A 113 2.39 -13.96 -13.93
N ALA A 114 3.14 -13.36 -13.01
CA ALA A 114 3.55 -13.99 -11.75
C ALA A 114 2.41 -14.11 -10.72
N LEU A 115 1.29 -13.40 -10.92
CA LEU A 115 0.14 -13.40 -10.02
C LEU A 115 -1.07 -14.04 -10.71
N THR A 116 -1.96 -14.66 -9.93
CA THR A 116 -3.29 -15.06 -10.44
C THR A 116 -4.19 -13.84 -10.63
N ASP A 117 -5.26 -13.98 -11.43
CA ASP A 117 -6.25 -12.92 -11.61
C ASP A 117 -6.86 -12.45 -10.28
N GLU A 118 -7.13 -13.39 -9.36
CA GLU A 118 -7.62 -13.07 -8.02
C GLU A 118 -6.58 -12.28 -7.21
N GLN A 119 -5.31 -12.66 -7.27
CA GLN A 119 -4.23 -11.94 -6.58
C GLN A 119 -4.03 -10.54 -7.15
N VAL A 120 -4.09 -10.38 -8.48
CA VAL A 120 -4.06 -9.07 -9.15
C VAL A 120 -5.21 -8.18 -8.65
N ALA A 121 -6.43 -8.71 -8.62
CA ALA A 121 -7.59 -7.98 -8.13
C ALA A 121 -7.43 -7.56 -6.66
N VAL A 122 -6.89 -8.44 -5.81
CA VAL A 122 -6.58 -8.13 -4.41
C VAL A 122 -5.52 -7.04 -4.31
N VAL A 123 -4.41 -7.11 -5.05
CA VAL A 123 -3.34 -6.09 -5.01
C VAL A 123 -3.87 -4.71 -5.41
N VAL A 124 -4.75 -4.65 -6.42
CA VAL A 124 -5.44 -3.40 -6.80
C VAL A 124 -6.24 -2.85 -5.61
N TRP A 125 -7.05 -3.69 -4.96
CA TRP A 125 -7.86 -3.26 -3.82
C TRP A 125 -7.04 -2.89 -2.57
N VAL A 126 -5.95 -3.61 -2.28
CA VAL A 126 -4.96 -3.22 -1.26
C VAL A 126 -4.42 -1.83 -1.58
N THR A 127 -4.04 -1.60 -2.84
CA THR A 127 -3.50 -0.31 -3.28
C THR A 127 -4.52 0.82 -3.15
N VAL A 128 -5.79 0.57 -3.52
CA VAL A 128 -6.88 1.54 -3.35
C VAL A 128 -7.10 1.87 -1.88
N ALA A 129 -7.16 0.86 -1.01
CA ALA A 129 -7.37 1.03 0.42
C ALA A 129 -6.24 1.87 1.05
N ILE A 130 -4.97 1.53 0.79
CA ILE A 130 -3.85 2.32 1.34
C ILE A 130 -3.81 3.74 0.77
N ASN A 131 -4.16 3.93 -0.51
CA ASN A 131 -4.27 5.26 -1.11
C ASN A 131 -5.34 6.12 -0.43
N ALA A 132 -6.48 5.53 -0.04
CA ALA A 132 -7.51 6.21 0.74
C ALA A 132 -6.99 6.57 2.15
N TRP A 133 -6.35 5.62 2.85
CA TRP A 133 -5.72 5.87 4.15
C TRP A 133 -4.68 6.99 4.11
N ASN A 134 -3.79 6.98 3.11
CA ASN A 134 -2.78 8.01 2.92
C ASN A 134 -3.43 9.40 2.79
N ARG A 135 -4.46 9.53 1.95
CA ARG A 135 -5.16 10.80 1.72
C ARG A 135 -5.84 11.31 2.99
N VAL A 136 -6.51 10.43 3.73
CA VAL A 136 -7.16 10.77 5.00
C VAL A 136 -6.12 11.20 6.04
N ALA A 137 -5.06 10.43 6.23
CA ALA A 137 -4.04 10.70 7.26
C ALA A 137 -3.28 12.00 6.99
N VAL A 138 -2.83 12.23 5.75
CA VAL A 138 -2.11 13.44 5.35
C VAL A 138 -3.02 14.67 5.47
N SER A 139 -4.22 14.63 4.88
CA SER A 139 -5.14 15.77 4.90
C SER A 139 -5.69 16.07 6.29
N SER A 140 -5.71 15.08 7.18
CA SER A 140 -6.14 15.22 8.58
C SER A 140 -4.99 15.50 9.55
N HIS A 141 -3.76 15.68 9.03
CA HIS A 141 -2.55 15.97 9.82
C HIS A 141 -2.36 15.01 11.00
N TYR A 142 -2.46 13.71 10.73
CA TYR A 142 -2.23 12.69 11.76
C TYR A 142 -0.83 12.88 12.36
N PRO A 143 -0.70 12.89 13.70
CA PRO A 143 0.58 13.15 14.35
C PRO A 143 1.56 12.00 14.13
N VAL A 144 2.81 12.34 13.84
CA VAL A 144 3.92 11.38 13.71
C VAL A 144 5.02 11.81 14.67
N HIS A 145 5.17 11.06 15.75
CA HIS A 145 6.23 11.25 16.74
C HIS A 145 7.39 10.30 16.44
N PRO A 146 8.64 10.64 16.85
CA PRO A 146 9.74 9.67 16.89
C PRO A 146 9.34 8.39 17.64
#